data_AF-A0A1W9HGD8-F1
#
_entry.id   AF-A0A1W9HGD8-F1
#
_cell.length_a   1.000
_cell.length_b   1.000
_cell.length_c   1.000
_cell.angle_alpha   90.00
_cell.angle_beta   90.00
_cell.angle_gamma   90.00
#
_symmetry.space_group_name_H-M   'P 1'
#
loop_
_entity.id
_entity.type
_entity.pdbx_description
1 polymer ?
#
loop_
_entity_poly.entity_id
_entity_poly.type
_entity_poly.pdbx_seq_one_letter_code
_entity_poly.pdbx_strand_id
1 'polypeptide(L)'
;MHKIFLLMIFVLGILLISRPQTIIDVPRTPSERFATMWEKDLVLLQKKNTLPTAKEIWQINYVPANPLARTYLLKANPKISAGDPKTGKYLLEITLMAWAQKDHGLVVQYELFQGKNRNKVWEFARTFTF
;
A
#
# COMPACT_ATOMS: atom_id res chain seq x y z
N MET A 1 29.74 7.08 -64.65
CA MET A 1 29.01 8.37 -64.62
C MET A 1 27.51 8.10 -64.74
N HIS A 2 26.70 8.84 -63.96
CA HIS A 2 25.21 8.90 -63.91
C HIS A 2 24.49 7.81 -63.07
N LYS A 3 24.23 8.07 -61.78
CA LYS A 3 23.04 8.75 -61.15
C LYS A 3 21.88 7.74 -60.93
N ILE A 4 21.76 7.14 -59.73
CA ILE A 4 20.81 7.49 -58.63
C ILE A 4 19.38 7.76 -59.13
N PHE A 5 18.40 6.91 -58.80
CA PHE A 5 17.19 7.22 -58.02
C PHE A 5 16.12 6.09 -58.07
N LEU A 6 15.35 5.98 -56.98
CA LEU A 6 14.09 5.23 -56.78
C LEU A 6 14.22 3.70 -56.64
N LEU A 7 13.56 3.02 -55.70
CA LEU A 7 12.34 3.35 -54.98
C LEU A 7 12.29 2.53 -53.68
N MET A 8 12.04 3.19 -52.56
CA MET A 8 11.48 2.58 -51.36
C MET A 8 10.26 1.73 -51.72
N ILE A 9 10.32 0.41 -51.50
CA ILE A 9 9.11 -0.41 -51.39
C ILE A 9 9.06 -0.94 -49.98
N PHE A 10 8.44 -0.10 -49.15
CA PHE A 10 7.38 -0.49 -48.22
C PHE A 10 7.55 -1.85 -47.54
N VAL A 11 8.10 -1.76 -46.33
CA VAL A 11 7.72 -2.49 -45.12
C VAL A 11 6.27 -2.97 -45.22
N LEU A 12 6.09 -4.19 -45.76
CA LEU A 12 4.79 -4.81 -45.91
C LEU A 12 4.46 -5.54 -44.60
N GLY A 13 3.69 -4.86 -43.76
CA GLY A 13 2.48 -5.47 -43.22
C GLY A 13 2.63 -6.59 -42.20
N ILE A 14 3.28 -6.32 -41.07
CA ILE A 14 2.77 -6.81 -39.78
C ILE A 14 2.72 -5.62 -38.81
N LEU A 15 1.82 -4.68 -39.11
CA LEU A 15 1.17 -3.91 -38.05
C LEU A 15 0.34 -4.92 -37.26
N LEU A 16 0.98 -5.60 -36.31
CA LEU A 16 0.30 -6.10 -35.14
C LEU A 16 -0.35 -4.88 -34.52
N ILE A 17 -1.64 -4.73 -34.82
CA ILE A 17 -2.56 -3.90 -34.07
C ILE A 17 -2.46 -4.45 -32.66
N SER A 18 -1.57 -3.86 -31.86
CA SER A 18 -1.60 -3.93 -30.41
C SER A 18 -2.95 -3.38 -30.03
N ARG A 19 -3.98 -4.24 -30.01
CA ARG A 19 -5.26 -3.89 -29.40
C ARG A 19 -4.89 -3.40 -28.01
N PRO A 20 -5.24 -2.17 -27.61
CA PRO A 20 -5.12 -1.83 -26.20
C PRO A 20 -5.92 -2.93 -25.50
N GLN A 21 -5.26 -3.73 -24.66
CA GLN A 21 -5.98 -4.63 -23.79
C GLN A 21 -6.97 -3.73 -23.07
N THR A 22 -8.25 -3.87 -23.39
CA THR A 22 -9.31 -3.27 -22.61
C THR A 22 -9.15 -3.93 -21.25
N ILE A 23 -8.45 -3.24 -20.34
CA ILE A 23 -8.38 -3.64 -18.95
C ILE A 23 -9.83 -3.54 -18.50
N ILE A 24 -10.54 -4.66 -18.50
CA ILE A 24 -11.85 -4.76 -17.89
C ILE A 24 -11.59 -4.43 -16.42
N ASP A 25 -11.98 -3.23 -15.99
CA ASP A 25 -11.83 -2.80 -14.62
C ASP A 25 -12.86 -3.59 -13.80
N VAL A 26 -12.47 -4.79 -13.39
CA VAL A 26 -13.29 -5.65 -12.53
C VAL A 26 -13.58 -4.85 -11.26
N PRO A 27 -14.86 -4.66 -10.88
CA PRO A 27 -15.22 -3.91 -9.68
C PRO A 27 -14.48 -4.49 -8.47
N ARG A 28 -13.57 -3.71 -7.89
CA ARG A 28 -12.81 -4.13 -6.72
C ARG A 28 -13.72 -4.18 -5.51
N THR A 29 -13.59 -5.22 -4.70
CA THR A 29 -14.26 -5.29 -3.41
C THR A 29 -13.77 -4.16 -2.48
N PRO A 30 -14.57 -3.74 -1.47
CA PRO A 30 -14.13 -2.73 -0.51
C PRO A 30 -12.77 -3.04 0.15
N SER A 31 -12.50 -4.31 0.46
CA SER A 31 -11.22 -4.74 1.02
C SER A 31 -10.04 -4.62 0.05
N GLU A 32 -10.26 -4.84 -1.25
CA GLU A 32 -9.24 -4.65 -2.30
C GLU A 32 -8.96 -3.18 -2.59
N ARG A 33 -10.00 -2.34 -2.53
CA ARG A 33 -9.86 -0.88 -2.60
C ARG A 33 -9.03 -0.37 -1.43
N PHE A 34 -9.38 -0.79 -0.21
CA PHE A 34 -8.61 -0.48 1.00
C PHE A 34 -7.14 -0.93 0.86
N ALA A 35 -6.89 -2.19 0.49
CA ALA A 35 -5.54 -2.72 0.32
C ALA A 35 -4.69 -1.84 -0.62
N THR A 36 -5.27 -1.45 -1.76
CA THR A 36 -4.61 -0.58 -2.74
C THR A 36 -4.33 0.82 -2.18
N MET A 37 -5.32 1.42 -1.51
CA MET A 37 -5.18 2.76 -0.93
C MET A 37 -4.14 2.78 0.17
N TRP A 38 -4.15 1.75 1.02
CA TRP A 38 -3.24 1.66 2.14
C TRP A 38 -1.81 1.41 1.70
N GLU A 39 -1.57 0.54 0.72
CA GLU A 39 -0.24 0.33 0.14
C GLU A 39 0.33 1.63 -0.43
N LYS A 40 -0.47 2.39 -1.19
CA LYS A 40 -0.06 3.70 -1.71
C LYS A 40 0.24 4.71 -0.60
N ASP A 41 -0.58 4.75 0.44
CA ASP A 41 -0.36 5.65 1.57
C ASP A 41 0.92 5.28 2.34
N LEU A 42 1.18 3.99 2.59
CA LEU A 42 2.42 3.54 3.25
C LEU A 42 3.67 4.00 2.49
N VAL A 43 3.68 3.92 1.16
CA VAL A 43 4.78 4.42 0.33
C VAL A 43 4.96 5.93 0.51
N LEU A 44 3.86 6.70 0.57
CA LEU A 44 3.91 8.14 0.78
C LEU A 44 4.40 8.49 2.18
N LEU A 45 3.94 7.78 3.20
CA LEU A 45 4.34 8.00 4.60
C LEU A 45 5.82 7.67 4.82
N GLN A 46 6.32 6.60 4.20
CA GLN A 46 7.76 6.27 4.20
C GLN A 46 8.57 7.34 3.50
N LYS A 47 8.16 7.77 2.29
CA LYS A 47 8.87 8.81 1.54
C LYS A 47 8.93 10.15 2.29
N LYS A 48 7.91 10.46 3.09
CA LYS A 48 7.81 11.69 3.88
C LYS A 48 8.43 11.57 5.28
N ASN A 49 9.05 10.42 5.62
CA ASN A 49 9.53 10.13 6.98
C ASN A 49 8.46 10.37 8.07
N THR A 50 7.19 10.16 7.72
CA THR A 50 6.08 10.28 8.68
C THR A 50 5.95 9.02 9.51
N LEU A 51 6.19 7.86 8.91
CA LEU A 51 6.32 6.60 9.65
C LEU A 51 7.75 6.45 10.17
N PRO A 52 7.93 5.96 11.41
CA PRO A 52 9.25 5.60 11.94
C PRO A 52 9.95 4.60 11.03
N THR A 53 11.28 4.67 10.97
CA THR A 53 12.04 3.81 10.06
C THR A 53 12.04 2.37 10.54
N ALA A 54 12.08 1.40 9.61
CA ALA A 54 12.12 -0.02 9.95
C ALA A 54 13.24 -0.36 10.94
N LYS A 55 14.40 0.30 10.84
CA LYS A 55 15.56 0.09 11.73
C LYS A 55 15.26 0.39 13.19
N GLU A 56 14.32 1.29 13.47
CA GLU A 56 13.99 1.73 14.83
C GLU A 56 12.89 0.86 15.47
N ILE A 57 12.15 0.10 14.66
CA ILE A 57 11.02 -0.72 15.09
C ILE A 57 11.48 -2.17 15.28
N TRP A 58 11.43 -2.72 16.49
CA TRP A 58 11.79 -4.13 16.74
C TRP A 58 10.61 -5.09 16.54
N GLN A 59 9.37 -4.60 16.65
CA GLN A 59 8.16 -5.40 16.46
C GLN A 59 7.02 -4.54 15.92
N ILE A 60 6.17 -5.15 15.09
CA ILE A 60 4.93 -4.57 14.61
C ILE A 60 3.78 -5.46 15.07
N ASN A 61 2.79 -4.85 15.72
CA ASN A 61 1.56 -5.51 16.12
C ASN A 61 0.38 -4.97 15.31
N TYR A 62 -0.40 -5.85 14.71
CA TYR A 62 -1.67 -5.47 14.09
C TYR A 62 -2.83 -5.84 15.01
N VAL A 63 -3.65 -4.86 15.34
CA VAL A 63 -4.78 -5.00 16.28
C VAL A 63 -6.08 -4.68 15.54
N PRO A 64 -6.78 -5.68 14.97
CA PRO A 64 -8.10 -5.45 14.39
C PRO A 64 -9.13 -5.25 15.52
N ALA A 65 -9.71 -4.07 15.60
CA ALA A 65 -10.69 -3.69 16.63
C ALA A 65 -12.06 -4.38 16.44
N ASN A 66 -12.35 -4.90 15.24
CA ASN A 66 -13.58 -5.65 14.95
C ASN A 66 -13.38 -6.71 13.84
N PRO A 67 -14.35 -7.63 13.64
CA PRO A 67 -14.22 -8.70 12.65
C PRO A 67 -14.03 -8.21 11.21
N LEU A 68 -14.69 -7.11 10.83
CA LEU A 68 -14.56 -6.53 9.49
C LEU A 68 -13.13 -6.02 9.23
N ALA A 69 -12.54 -5.33 10.21
CA ALA A 69 -11.16 -4.86 10.14
C ALA A 69 -10.17 -6.03 10.03
N ARG A 70 -10.44 -7.16 10.71
CA ARG A 70 -9.63 -8.38 10.55
C ARG A 70 -9.67 -8.90 9.11
N THR A 71 -10.85 -8.96 8.50
CA THR A 71 -10.98 -9.38 7.09
C THR A 71 -10.21 -8.45 6.16
N TYR A 72 -10.29 -7.13 6.38
CA TYR A 72 -9.59 -6.15 5.55
C TYR A 72 -8.08 -6.25 5.73
N LEU A 73 -7.59 -6.43 6.97
CA LEU A 73 -6.18 -6.63 7.27
C LEU A 73 -5.61 -7.86 6.55
N LEU A 74 -6.31 -9.00 6.61
CA LEU A 74 -5.90 -10.25 5.96
C LEU A 74 -5.78 -10.08 4.44
N LYS A 75 -6.71 -9.35 3.82
CA LYS A 75 -6.69 -9.10 2.38
C LYS A 75 -5.61 -8.07 1.99
N ALA A 76 -5.38 -7.06 2.82
CA ALA A 76 -4.41 -6.02 2.55
C ALA A 76 -2.96 -6.50 2.66
N ASN A 77 -2.67 -7.39 3.63
CA ASN A 77 -1.33 -7.93 3.89
C ASN A 77 -0.22 -6.85 3.81
N PRO A 78 -0.27 -5.82 4.66
CA PRO A 78 0.57 -4.63 4.55
C PRO A 78 2.06 -4.96 4.65
N LYS A 79 2.84 -4.39 3.73
CA LYS A 79 4.30 -4.56 3.68
C LYS A 79 5.01 -3.51 4.54
N ILE A 80 4.86 -3.62 5.85
CA ILE A 80 5.62 -2.82 6.82
C ILE A 80 6.66 -3.73 7.45
N SER A 81 7.94 -3.36 7.36
CA SER A 81 9.04 -4.14 7.89
C SER A 81 9.45 -3.65 9.28
N ALA A 82 9.63 -4.59 10.21
CA ALA A 82 10.39 -4.37 11.43
C ALA A 82 11.89 -4.61 11.15
N GLY A 83 12.74 -3.95 11.91
CA GLY A 83 14.18 -4.11 11.92
C GLY A 83 14.64 -5.22 12.86
N ASP A 84 15.93 -5.23 13.19
CA ASP A 84 16.52 -6.25 14.09
C ASP A 84 16.00 -6.04 15.53
N PRO A 85 15.42 -7.09 16.15
CA PRO A 85 14.93 -7.04 17.53
C PRO A 85 15.97 -6.61 18.58
N LYS A 86 17.26 -6.81 18.30
CA LYS A 86 18.36 -6.40 19.20
C LYS A 86 18.67 -4.91 19.15
N THR A 87 18.32 -4.25 18.05
CA THR A 87 18.69 -2.84 17.80
C THR A 87 17.49 -1.89 17.77
N GLY A 88 16.29 -2.41 17.46
CA GLY A 88 15.07 -1.63 17.47
C GLY A 88 14.71 -1.17 18.88
N LYS A 89 14.26 0.08 18.99
CA LYS A 89 13.93 0.73 20.27
C LYS A 89 12.43 0.81 20.51
N TYR A 90 11.65 0.66 19.45
CA TYR A 90 10.22 0.89 19.48
C TYR A 90 9.38 -0.30 19.02
N LEU A 91 8.21 -0.44 19.65
CA LEU A 91 7.11 -1.28 19.20
C LEU A 91 6.15 -0.40 18.41
N LEU A 92 5.80 -0.79 17.19
CA LEU A 92 4.75 -0.14 16.41
C LEU A 92 3.46 -0.96 16.53
N GLU A 93 2.42 -0.38 17.11
CA GLU A 93 1.07 -0.96 17.11
C GLU A 93 0.22 -0.29 16.04
N ILE A 94 -0.51 -1.10 15.27
CA ILE A 94 -1.34 -0.66 14.16
C ILE A 94 -2.75 -1.17 14.42
N THR A 95 -3.62 -0.29 14.89
CA THR A 95 -5.01 -0.59 15.19
C THR A 95 -5.88 -0.30 13.98
N LEU A 96 -6.74 -1.24 13.61
CA LEU A 96 -7.67 -1.09 12.49
C LEU A 96 -9.10 -1.18 12.98
N MET A 97 -9.92 -0.19 12.66
CA MET A 97 -11.36 -0.20 12.95
C MET A 97 -12.15 0.06 11.67
N ALA A 98 -12.96 -0.90 11.24
CA ALA A 98 -13.73 -0.82 10.00
C ALA A 98 -15.23 -0.63 10.28
N TRP A 99 -15.94 0.03 9.36
CA TRP A 99 -17.40 0.09 9.37
C TRP A 99 -17.95 -0.17 7.97
N ALA A 100 -19.20 -0.63 7.95
CA ALA A 100 -20.01 -0.78 6.75
C ALA A 100 -21.41 -0.26 7.09
N GLN A 101 -21.67 1.01 6.79
CA GLN A 101 -23.00 1.62 6.94
C GLN A 101 -23.48 2.08 5.56
N LYS A 102 -23.69 3.39 5.36
CA LYS A 102 -24.01 3.97 4.05
C LYS A 102 -22.83 3.87 3.08
N ASP A 103 -21.61 4.05 3.61
CA ASP A 103 -20.34 3.87 2.92
C ASP A 103 -19.48 2.86 3.70
N HIS A 104 -18.54 2.20 3.02
CA HIS A 104 -17.50 1.44 3.69
C HIS A 104 -16.35 2.37 4.10
N GLY A 105 -15.76 2.08 5.25
CA GLY A 105 -14.57 2.80 5.65
C GLY A 105 -13.79 2.11 6.73
N LEU A 106 -12.59 2.63 6.95
CA LEU A 106 -11.65 2.11 7.91
C LEU A 106 -10.76 3.22 8.46
N VAL A 107 -10.54 3.21 9.77
CA VAL A 107 -9.49 3.99 10.43
C VAL A 107 -8.30 3.06 10.69
N VAL A 108 -7.11 3.49 10.25
CA VAL A 108 -5.82 2.89 10.64
C VAL A 108 -5.14 3.86 11.59
N GLN A 109 -4.89 3.42 12.81
CA GLN A 109 -4.16 4.17 13.83
C GLN A 109 -2.81 3.49 14.08
N TYR A 110 -1.75 4.27 14.04
CA TYR A 110 -0.39 3.86 14.29
C TYR A 110 0.07 4.47 15.61
N GLU A 111 0.60 3.66 16.50
CA GLU A 111 1.11 4.09 17.80
C GLU A 111 2.50 3.52 18.02
N LEU A 112 3.46 4.38 18.34
CA LEU A 112 4.83 3.99 18.62
C LEU A 112 5.05 4.00 20.13
N PHE A 113 5.51 2.87 20.64
CA PHE A 113 5.78 2.67 22.06
C PHE A 113 7.27 2.45 22.31
N GLN A 114 7.84 3.13 23.30
CA GLN A 114 9.23 3.00 23.70
C GLN A 114 9.39 2.07 24.91
N GLY A 115 10.33 1.12 24.79
CA GLY A 115 10.75 0.24 25.89
C GLY A 115 9.65 -0.70 26.42
N LYS A 116 9.97 -1.41 27.51
CA LYS A 116 9.08 -2.41 28.13
C LYS A 116 7.84 -1.79 28.79
N ASN A 117 7.92 -0.52 29.19
CA ASN A 117 6.84 0.17 29.89
C ASN A 117 5.73 0.66 28.95
N ARG A 118 5.85 0.38 27.64
CA ARG A 118 4.90 0.81 26.61
C ARG A 118 4.56 2.30 26.71
N ASN A 119 5.57 3.15 26.90
CA ASN A 119 5.36 4.59 26.86
C ASN A 119 5.09 5.04 25.43
N LYS A 120 3.92 5.65 25.15
CA LYS A 120 3.59 6.13 23.81
C LYS A 120 4.40 7.39 23.51
N VAL A 121 5.16 7.37 22.41
CA VAL A 121 6.06 8.47 22.01
C VAL A 121 5.66 9.11 20.69
N TRP A 122 4.81 8.45 19.91
CA TRP A 122 4.30 8.96 18.64
C TRP A 122 2.98 8.29 18.30
N GLU A 123 2.11 9.03 17.62
CA GLU A 123 0.84 8.53 17.11
C GLU A 123 0.47 9.17 15.78
N PHE A 124 -0.31 8.45 14.99
CA PHE A 124 -0.81 8.92 13.72
C PHE A 124 -2.05 8.15 13.30
N ALA A 125 -2.99 8.82 12.65
CA ALA A 125 -4.21 8.17 12.16
C ALA A 125 -4.50 8.53 10.70
N ARG A 126 -5.12 7.56 10.02
CA ARG A 126 -5.60 7.67 8.65
C ARG A 126 -7.01 7.13 8.55
N THR A 127 -7.86 7.84 7.84
CA THR A 127 -9.21 7.40 7.51
C THR A 127 -9.28 7.11 6.02
N PHE A 128 -9.81 5.94 5.68
CA PHE A 128 -10.06 5.50 4.31
C PHE A 128 -11.56 5.32 4.13
N THR A 129 -12.11 5.91 3.07
CA THR A 129 -13.52 5.77 2.66
C THR A 129 -13.56 5.25 1.23
N PHE A 130 -14.39 4.24 0.98
CA PHE A 130 -14.44 3.54 -0.31
C PHE A 130 -15.78 2.85 -0.53
#